data_AF-A0A354FGV5-F1
#
_entry.id   AF-A0A354FGV5-F1
#
_cell.length_a   1.000
_cell.length_b   1.000
_cell.length_c   1.000
_cell.angle_alpha   90.00
_cell.angle_beta   90.00
_cell.angle_gamma   90.00
#
_symmetry.space_group_name_H-M   'P 1'
#
loop_
_entity.id
_entity.type
_entity.pdbx_description
1 polymer ?
#
loop_
_entity_poly.entity_id
_entity_poly.type
_entity_poly.pdbx_seq_one_letter_code
_entity_poly.pdbx_strand_id
1 'polypeptide(L)'
;GNYPRWLTEGVAQYGEKHCTGMVAVTASAEERPALSISLEDLDKKFDEPEWQDYCYTVSEEMVEFLISNYGADSIPLLLEELGRGKGVDSAFHKVLGVNLRDFINEYHTEKT
;
A
#
# COMPACT_ATOMS: atom_id res chain seq x y z
N GLY A 1 -3.35 -12.48 -10.04
CA GLY A 1 -2.34 -11.57 -10.60
C GLY A 1 -1.10 -11.64 -9.73
N ASN A 2 0.08 -11.24 -10.23
CA ASN A 2 1.30 -11.20 -9.40
C ASN A 2 1.38 -9.95 -8.51
N TYR A 3 0.32 -9.15 -8.49
CA TYR A 3 0.22 -7.95 -7.68
C TYR A 3 -0.39 -8.30 -6.32
N PRO A 4 0.23 -7.87 -5.21
CA PRO A 4 -0.44 -7.85 -3.91
C PRO A 4 -1.71 -7.00 -4.01
N ARG A 5 -2.83 -7.51 -3.49
CA ARG A 5 -4.11 -6.77 -3.57
C ARG A 5 -4.03 -5.42 -2.88
N TRP A 6 -3.35 -5.35 -1.74
CA TRP A 6 -3.12 -4.08 -1.03
C TRP A 6 -2.46 -3.01 -1.92
N LEU A 7 -1.54 -3.38 -2.82
CA LEU A 7 -0.86 -2.41 -3.67
C LEU A 7 -1.81 -1.87 -4.74
N THR A 8 -2.59 -2.74 -5.39
CA THR A 8 -3.52 -2.31 -6.44
C THR A 8 -4.70 -1.53 -5.88
N GLU A 9 -5.27 -1.99 -4.76
CA GLU A 9 -6.37 -1.31 -4.10
C GLU A 9 -5.90 0.01 -3.46
N GLY A 10 -4.71 0.02 -2.84
CA GLY A 10 -4.13 1.24 -2.27
C GLY A 10 -3.87 2.32 -3.31
N VAL A 11 -3.35 1.94 -4.50
CA VAL A 11 -3.15 2.88 -5.61
C VAL A 11 -4.48 3.40 -6.14
N ALA A 12 -5.52 2.57 -6.20
CA ALA A 12 -6.86 2.99 -6.58
C ALA A 12 -7.42 4.02 -5.58
N GLN A 13 -7.38 3.72 -4.28
CA GLN A 13 -7.84 4.61 -3.21
C GLN A 13 -7.08 5.94 -3.19
N TYR A 14 -5.74 5.88 -3.28
CA TYR A 14 -4.90 7.08 -3.36
C TYR A 14 -5.29 7.94 -4.57
N GLY A 15 -5.49 7.33 -5.74
CA GLY A 15 -5.93 8.01 -6.95
C GLY A 15 -7.31 8.67 -6.81
N GLU A 16 -8.28 7.97 -6.22
CA GLU A 16 -9.62 8.53 -5.98
C GLU A 16 -9.57 9.76 -5.08
N LYS A 17 -8.76 9.73 -4.01
CA LYS A 17 -8.59 10.87 -3.10
C LYS A 17 -7.89 12.06 -3.77
N HIS A 18 -6.85 11.82 -4.56
CA HIS A 18 -5.98 12.89 -5.09
C HIS A 18 -6.39 13.43 -6.47
N CYS A 19 -7.02 12.62 -7.33
CA CYS A 19 -7.44 13.06 -8.66
C CYS A 19 -8.85 13.67 -8.69
N THR A 20 -9.73 13.29 -7.76
CA THR A 20 -11.15 13.71 -7.83
C THR A 20 -11.40 15.08 -7.21
N GLY A 21 -10.41 15.69 -6.54
CA GLY A 21 -10.55 17.02 -5.91
C GLY A 21 -11.57 17.10 -4.78
N MET A 22 -12.23 15.98 -4.45
CA MET A 22 -12.95 15.84 -3.19
C MET A 22 -11.89 15.70 -2.11
N VAL A 23 -11.67 16.77 -1.37
CA VAL A 23 -11.08 16.69 -0.03
C VAL A 23 -12.03 15.79 0.75
N ALA A 24 -11.81 14.48 0.69
CA ALA A 24 -12.48 13.56 1.57
C ALA A 24 -12.16 14.12 2.95
N VAL A 25 -13.21 14.47 3.70
CA VAL A 25 -13.12 14.87 5.10
C VAL A 25 -12.74 13.60 5.86
N THR A 26 -11.54 13.10 5.61
CA THR A 26 -10.98 11.96 6.30
C THR A 26 -10.40 12.51 7.57
N ALA A 27 -10.72 11.84 8.66
CA ALA A 27 -10.04 11.91 9.93
C ALA A 27 -8.57 12.30 9.75
N SER A 28 -8.09 13.22 10.60
CA SER A 28 -6.69 13.67 10.59
C SER A 28 -5.77 12.44 10.45
N ALA A 29 -4.64 12.55 9.73
CA ALA A 29 -3.74 11.41 9.49
C ALA A 29 -3.34 10.63 10.76
N GLU A 30 -3.48 11.25 11.94
CA GLU A 30 -3.28 10.69 13.27
C GLU A 30 -4.36 9.69 13.74
N GLU A 31 -5.52 9.60 13.08
CA GLU A 31 -6.66 8.74 13.47
C GLU A 31 -6.86 7.53 12.54
N ARG A 32 -6.07 7.41 11.47
CA ARG A 32 -6.18 6.29 10.52
C ARG A 32 -5.51 5.04 11.09
N PRO A 33 -6.12 3.85 10.94
CA PRO A 33 -5.50 2.62 11.38
C PRO A 33 -4.22 2.34 10.58
N ALA A 34 -3.16 1.93 11.27
CA ALA A 34 -1.99 1.35 10.63
C ALA A 34 -2.18 -0.17 10.42
N LEU A 35 -1.36 -0.76 9.56
CA LEU A 35 -1.27 -2.21 9.44
C LEU A 35 -1.02 -2.82 10.83
N SER A 36 -1.85 -3.78 11.23
CA SER A 36 -1.78 -4.45 12.54
C SER A 36 -1.88 -5.98 12.43
N ILE A 37 -2.04 -6.46 11.19
CA ILE A 37 -2.11 -7.87 10.81
C ILE A 37 -1.05 -8.17 9.75
N SER A 38 -0.79 -9.45 9.49
CA SER A 38 0.13 -9.84 8.41
C SER A 38 -0.40 -9.42 7.03
N LEU A 39 0.49 -9.26 6.04
CA LEU A 39 0.06 -9.00 4.66
C LEU A 39 -0.72 -10.19 4.08
N GLU A 40 -0.42 -11.42 4.49
CA GLU A 40 -1.18 -12.60 4.07
C GLU A 40 -2.61 -12.60 4.64
N ASP A 41 -2.79 -12.12 5.87
CA ASP A 41 -4.13 -12.00 6.46
C ASP A 41 -4.88 -10.81 5.90
N LEU A 42 -4.19 -9.69 5.64
CA LEU A 42 -4.77 -8.54 4.95
C LEU A 42 -5.35 -8.96 3.59
N ASP A 43 -4.61 -9.74 2.80
CA ASP A 43 -5.04 -10.21 1.48
C ASP A 43 -6.33 -11.05 1.54
N LYS A 44 -6.46 -11.93 2.54
CA LYS A 44 -7.67 -12.74 2.77
C LYS A 44 -8.85 -11.89 3.23
N LYS A 45 -8.59 -10.84 4.02
CA LYS A 45 -9.62 -10.04 4.67
C LYS A 45 -10.34 -9.05 3.76
N PHE A 46 -9.81 -8.79 2.56
CA PHE A 46 -10.55 -8.02 1.57
C PHE A 46 -11.90 -8.64 1.17
N ASP A 47 -12.06 -9.95 1.33
CA ASP A 47 -13.32 -10.65 1.01
C ASP A 47 -14.28 -10.70 2.21
N GLU A 48 -13.87 -10.23 3.39
CA GLU A 48 -14.68 -10.13 4.60
C GLU A 48 -15.28 -8.71 4.71
N PRO A 49 -16.61 -8.52 4.55
CA PRO A 49 -17.24 -7.20 4.54
C PRO A 49 -16.93 -6.34 5.77
N GLU A 50 -16.81 -6.95 6.94
CA GLU A 50 -16.48 -6.25 8.18
C GLU A 50 -15.04 -5.73 8.26
N TRP A 51 -14.13 -6.21 7.39
CA TRP A 51 -12.73 -5.81 7.32
C TRP A 51 -12.41 -4.94 6.10
N GLN A 52 -13.34 -4.80 5.15
CA GLN A 52 -13.06 -4.08 3.90
C GLN A 52 -12.59 -2.64 4.12
N ASP A 53 -13.29 -1.88 4.95
CA ASP A 53 -12.91 -0.48 5.25
C ASP A 53 -11.49 -0.40 5.82
N TYR A 54 -11.13 -1.30 6.73
CA TYR A 54 -9.78 -1.41 7.29
C TYR A 54 -8.76 -1.75 6.19
N CYS A 55 -9.05 -2.75 5.35
CA CYS A 55 -8.15 -3.21 4.30
C CYS A 55 -7.86 -2.11 3.28
N TYR A 56 -8.88 -1.39 2.81
CA TYR A 56 -8.72 -0.26 1.90
C TYR A 56 -7.96 0.90 2.54
N THR A 57 -8.30 1.26 3.78
CA THR A 57 -7.65 2.39 4.48
C THR A 57 -6.16 2.12 4.70
N VAL A 58 -5.80 0.93 5.20
CA VAL A 58 -4.40 0.57 5.43
C VAL A 58 -3.63 0.43 4.10
N SER A 59 -4.29 -0.03 3.04
CA SER A 59 -3.69 -0.10 1.71
C SER A 59 -3.38 1.28 1.13
N GLU A 60 -4.31 2.23 1.27
CA GLU A 60 -4.09 3.64 0.91
C GLU A 60 -2.89 4.21 1.69
N GLU A 61 -2.90 4.04 3.02
CA GLU A 61 -1.83 4.49 3.91
C GLU A 61 -0.45 3.93 3.54
N MET A 62 -0.36 2.63 3.21
CA MET A 62 0.89 2.02 2.75
C MET A 62 1.38 2.60 1.42
N VAL A 63 0.45 2.95 0.52
CA VAL A 63 0.79 3.61 -0.76
C VAL A 63 1.19 5.06 -0.54
N GLU A 64 0.53 5.80 0.36
CA GLU A 64 0.92 7.15 0.77
C GLU A 64 2.35 7.15 1.36
N PHE A 65 2.65 6.19 2.25
CA PHE A 65 3.99 5.99 2.80
C PHE A 65 5.02 5.68 1.70
N LEU A 66 4.68 4.76 0.79
CA LEU A 66 5.55 4.39 -0.33
C LEU A 66 5.89 5.62 -1.20
N ILE A 67 4.88 6.41 -1.57
CA ILE A 67 5.08 7.62 -2.37
C ILE A 67 5.91 8.67 -1.60
N SER A 68 5.64 8.83 -0.30
CA SER A 68 6.31 9.86 0.52
C SER A 68 7.79 9.55 0.75
N ASN A 69 8.15 8.27 0.90
CA ASN A 69 9.52 7.85 1.20
C ASN A 69 10.34 7.45 -0.03
N TYR A 70 9.70 6.91 -1.06
CA TYR A 70 10.37 6.38 -2.25
C TYR A 70 10.05 7.14 -3.55
N GLY A 71 9.15 8.14 -3.48
CA GLY A 71 8.74 8.97 -4.60
C GLY A 71 7.64 8.34 -5.45
N ALA A 72 6.80 9.18 -6.06
CA ALA A 72 5.63 8.73 -6.84
C ALA A 72 5.99 7.84 -8.05
N ASP A 73 7.17 8.04 -8.65
CA ASP A 73 7.63 7.26 -9.80
C ASP A 73 7.88 5.77 -9.46
N SER A 74 8.00 5.43 -8.18
CA SER A 74 8.19 4.04 -7.75
C SER A 74 6.96 3.16 -8.00
N ILE A 75 5.75 3.72 -7.97
CA ILE A 75 4.50 2.99 -8.23
C ILE A 75 4.47 2.37 -9.63
N PRO A 76 4.59 3.13 -10.74
CA PRO A 76 4.58 2.54 -12.08
C PRO A 76 5.73 1.56 -12.30
N LEU A 77 6.90 1.80 -11.70
CA LEU A 77 8.05 0.89 -11.78
C LEU A 77 7.78 -0.46 -11.08
N LEU A 78 7.17 -0.44 -9.88
CA LEU A 78 6.76 -1.65 -9.19
C LEU A 78 5.71 -2.42 -9.98
N LEU A 79 4.69 -1.73 -10.50
CA LEU A 79 3.64 -2.35 -11.30
C LEU A 79 4.18 -2.97 -12.60
N GLU A 80 5.17 -2.34 -13.23
CA GLU A 80 5.85 -2.89 -14.40
C GLU A 80 6.62 -4.17 -14.05
N GLU A 81 7.41 -4.17 -12.98
CA GLU A 81 8.20 -5.35 -12.58
C GLU A 81 7.32 -6.52 -12.16
N LEU A 82 6.24 -6.27 -11.41
CA LEU A 82 5.24 -7.28 -11.04
C LEU A 82 4.48 -7.80 -12.27
N GLY A 83 4.16 -6.93 -13.23
CA GLY A 83 3.52 -7.28 -14.50
C GLY A 83 4.37 -8.21 -15.37
N ARG A 84 5.70 -8.15 -15.25
CA ARG A 84 6.65 -9.06 -15.89
C ARG A 84 6.73 -10.45 -15.22
N GLY A 85 5.93 -10.69 -14.17
CA GLY A 85 5.92 -11.97 -13.46
C GLY A 85 6.97 -12.10 -12.37
N LYS A 86 7.62 -11.01 -11.97
CA LYS A 86 8.56 -11.05 -10.85
C LYS A 86 7.83 -11.18 -9.53
N GLY A 87 8.46 -11.89 -8.60
CA GLY A 87 8.00 -11.95 -7.21
C GLY A 87 8.12 -10.58 -6.53
N VAL A 88 7.27 -10.35 -5.54
CA VAL A 88 7.13 -9.07 -4.84
C VAL A 88 8.44 -8.61 -4.23
N ASP A 89 9.15 -9.48 -3.51
CA ASP A 89 10.46 -9.14 -2.93
C ASP A 89 11.49 -8.71 -3.98
N SER A 90 11.51 -9.37 -5.14
CA SER A 90 12.44 -9.01 -6.21
C SER A 90 12.07 -7.68 -6.87
N ALA A 91 10.78 -7.37 -7.00
CA ALA A 91 10.30 -6.09 -7.51
C ALA A 91 10.65 -4.96 -6.54
N PHE A 92 10.36 -5.14 -5.25
CA PHE A 92 10.69 -4.20 -4.19
C PHE A 92 12.18 -3.94 -4.13
N HIS A 93 13.01 -4.98 -4.07
CA HIS A 93 14.46 -4.81 -4.00
C HIS A 93 15.02 -4.08 -5.23
N LYS A 94 14.46 -4.32 -6.41
CA LYS A 94 14.92 -3.67 -7.64
C LYS A 94 14.53 -2.19 -7.72
N VAL A 95 13.31 -1.84 -7.31
CA VAL A 95 12.75 -0.48 -7.47
C VAL A 95 13.08 0.40 -6.28
N LEU A 96 12.96 -0.15 -5.06
CA LEU A 96 13.09 0.58 -3.80
C LEU A 96 14.45 0.37 -3.12
N GLY A 97 15.20 -0.67 -3.52
CA GLY A 97 16.44 -1.07 -2.84
C GLY A 97 16.24 -1.87 -1.56
N VAL A 98 15.00 -2.09 -1.13
CA VAL A 98 14.62 -2.87 0.06
C VAL A 98 13.69 -4.02 -0.33
N ASN A 99 13.65 -5.11 0.44
CA ASN A 99 12.65 -6.16 0.21
C ASN A 99 11.30 -5.78 0.87
N LEU A 100 10.26 -6.61 0.69
CA LEU A 100 8.92 -6.31 1.21
C LEU A 100 8.91 -6.24 2.74
N ARG A 101 9.66 -7.13 3.40
CA ARG A 101 9.76 -7.17 4.86
C ARG A 101 10.38 -5.89 5.43
N ASP A 102 11.46 -5.42 4.82
CA ASP A 102 12.15 -4.19 5.23
C ASP A 102 11.26 -2.97 5.04
N PHE A 103 10.56 -2.88 3.90
CA PHE A 103 9.53 -1.86 3.66
C PHE A 103 8.46 -1.84 4.76
N ILE A 104 7.93 -3.00 5.15
CA ILE A 104 6.92 -3.09 6.22
C ILE A 104 7.49 -2.69 7.58
N ASN A 105 8.75 -3.03 7.89
CA ASN A 105 9.40 -2.62 9.12
C ASN A 105 9.59 -1.09 9.19
N GLU A 106 9.99 -0.47 8.09
CA GLU A 106 10.10 0.99 7.99
C GLU A 106 8.75 1.67 8.17
N TYR A 107 7.71 1.15 7.49
CA TYR A 107 6.32 1.62 7.65
C TYR A 107 5.87 1.61 9.11
N HIS A 108 6.12 0.52 9.84
CA HIS A 108 5.75 0.45 11.26
C HIS A 108 6.56 1.41 12.15
N THR A 109 7.83 1.65 11.80
CA THR A 109 8.70 2.55 12.58
C THR A 109 8.27 4.01 12.45
N GLU A 110 7.78 4.44 11.28
CA GLU A 110 7.27 5.80 11.09
C GLU A 110 5.89 6.02 11.74
N LYS A 111 5.14 4.94 11.99
CA LYS A 111 3.80 4.97 12.60
C LYS A 111 3.77 4.73 14.11
N THR A 112 4.92 4.52 14.75
CA THR A 112 5.07 4.35 16.21
C THR A 112 5.47 5.65 16.88
#